data_AF-A0A0H5RJ90-F1
#
_entry.id   AF-A0A0H5RJ90-F1
#
_cell.length_a   1.000
_cell.length_b   1.000
_cell.length_c   1.000
_cell.angle_alpha   90.00
_cell.angle_beta   90.00
_cell.angle_gamma   90.00
#
_symmetry.space_group_name_H-M   'P 1'
#
loop_
_entity.id
_entity.type
_entity.pdbx_description
1 polymer ?
#
loop_
_entity_poly.entity_id
_entity_poly.type
_entity_poly.pdbx_seq_one_letter_code
_entity_poly.pdbx_strand_id
1 'polypeptide(L)'
;DSHGVTTTAVMPRSGQSEIRAAHFWSRTPRQSLRKQQFISNLLSKMTHRIVVWMMMVALYIFVLSTSKATANTLLDFKNCSPDVVTQATTEKPLLILIRHGQAKHNNNAMYNAVYRAFKELRWDKSKMSEDVRFQFFDPELDHVGRGQAAALGGTAVDWGAALKNLRSDEAKFIVSPFRRTIATALRVFPSLTWLAVEGCRERITGLGSDYHSNTYTPFLTTREIIPALTSYFADSMDRVDLSLIPEQDPELNTDHEDENTVKARVRTFLNDLLQCNAKVYVIVGHGAFFSSLFDILGLSLPHPLDPLRKLERRLTNCEVAPVILEDVDYLKQSLQWSQ
;
A
#
# COMPACT_ATOMS: atom_id res chain seq x y z
N ASP A 1 58.68 -16.25 -3.23
CA ASP A 1 59.75 -16.36 -4.24
C ASP A 1 59.22 -15.85 -5.57
N SER A 2 59.27 -14.57 -5.94
CA SER A 2 60.41 -13.66 -6.16
C SER A 2 61.28 -13.99 -7.39
N HIS A 3 61.33 -13.02 -8.31
CA HIS A 3 62.35 -12.75 -9.36
C HIS A 3 62.26 -13.57 -10.66
N GLY A 4 62.55 -13.04 -11.86
CA GLY A 4 63.17 -11.77 -12.31
C GLY A 4 62.91 -11.58 -13.83
N VAL A 5 62.87 -10.36 -14.41
CA VAL A 5 63.99 -9.42 -14.69
C VAL A 5 64.89 -10.05 -15.80
N THR A 6 65.20 -9.51 -16.99
CA THR A 6 65.30 -8.14 -17.54
C THR A 6 65.70 -8.18 -19.05
N THR A 7 65.42 -7.09 -19.79
CA THR A 7 66.18 -6.40 -20.89
C THR A 7 66.97 -7.20 -21.97
N THR A 8 67.16 -6.74 -23.21
CA THR A 8 67.73 -5.44 -23.63
C THR A 8 67.60 -5.24 -25.14
N ALA A 9 67.56 -3.98 -25.56
CA ALA A 9 67.55 -3.46 -26.93
C ALA A 9 68.92 -3.53 -27.62
N VAL A 10 68.93 -3.45 -28.96
CA VAL A 10 70.07 -2.96 -29.77
C VAL A 10 69.54 -2.13 -30.96
N MET A 11 70.16 -0.96 -31.15
CA MET A 11 70.04 0.03 -32.25
C MET A 11 70.67 -0.50 -33.58
N PRO A 12 71.09 0.29 -34.62
CA PRO A 12 70.94 1.72 -34.94
C PRO A 12 70.67 2.09 -36.43
N ARG A 13 70.37 3.39 -36.64
CA ARG A 13 70.83 4.37 -37.69
C ARG A 13 70.85 3.94 -39.18
N SER A 14 70.80 4.79 -40.20
CA SER A 14 70.42 6.19 -40.52
C SER A 14 70.88 6.35 -41.98
N GLY A 15 70.17 7.07 -42.86
CA GLY A 15 70.80 7.64 -44.07
C GLY A 15 70.08 7.48 -45.41
N GLN A 16 69.37 8.56 -45.79
CA GLN A 16 69.39 9.26 -47.08
C GLN A 16 68.96 8.60 -48.42
N SER A 17 67.98 9.29 -49.06
CA SER A 17 67.84 9.66 -50.50
C SER A 17 67.74 8.52 -51.54
N GLU A 18 66.97 8.55 -52.64
CA GLU A 18 66.20 9.56 -53.35
C GLU A 18 65.39 8.84 -54.48
N ILE A 19 64.34 9.52 -54.99
CA ILE A 19 63.78 9.43 -56.37
C ILE A 19 62.75 8.31 -56.74
N ARG A 20 61.49 8.77 -56.79
CA ARG A 20 60.44 8.66 -57.84
C ARG A 20 60.22 7.34 -58.61
N ALA A 21 58.96 6.87 -58.58
CA ALA A 21 58.19 6.57 -59.80
C ALA A 21 56.67 6.47 -59.55
N ALA A 22 55.91 7.02 -60.51
CA ALA A 22 54.62 6.54 -61.02
C ALA A 22 53.32 6.69 -60.19
N HIS A 23 52.55 7.72 -60.59
CA HIS A 23 51.18 7.62 -61.11
C HIS A 23 50.18 6.61 -60.49
N PHE A 24 49.32 7.16 -59.63
CA PHE A 24 47.89 7.41 -59.92
C PHE A 24 47.09 6.33 -60.66
N TRP A 25 46.40 5.43 -59.94
CA TRP A 25 45.12 4.85 -60.37
C TRP A 25 44.13 4.76 -59.19
N SER A 26 43.11 5.63 -59.28
CA SER A 26 41.69 5.38 -58.96
C SER A 26 41.29 4.76 -57.60
N ARG A 27 41.05 5.61 -56.59
CA ARG A 27 39.98 5.34 -55.63
C ARG A 27 38.64 5.61 -56.32
N THR A 28 37.87 4.56 -56.55
CA THR A 28 36.59 4.60 -57.26
C THR A 28 35.53 5.43 -56.50
N PRO A 29 34.68 6.23 -57.19
CA PRO A 29 33.61 7.04 -56.57
C PRO A 29 32.54 6.23 -55.81
N ARG A 30 32.47 4.92 -56.01
CA ARG A 30 31.46 4.06 -55.36
C ARG A 30 31.74 3.78 -53.87
N GLN A 31 32.99 3.82 -53.44
CA GLN A 31 33.32 3.60 -52.02
C GLN A 31 33.04 4.83 -51.14
N SER A 32 33.13 6.04 -51.70
CA SER A 32 32.76 7.26 -50.96
C SER A 32 31.24 7.38 -50.78
N LEU A 33 30.46 7.04 -51.80
CA LEU A 33 28.99 7.07 -51.73
C LEU A 33 28.42 6.07 -50.72
N ARG A 34 28.94 4.83 -50.67
CA ARG A 34 28.50 3.84 -49.65
C ARG A 34 28.84 4.25 -48.23
N LYS A 35 30.02 4.88 -48.02
CA LYS A 35 30.40 5.43 -46.70
C LYS A 35 29.51 6.61 -46.31
N GLN A 36 29.21 7.51 -47.24
CA GLN A 36 28.30 8.64 -47.01
C GLN A 36 26.88 8.15 -46.69
N GLN A 37 26.37 7.14 -47.40
CA GLN A 37 25.05 6.55 -47.14
C GLN A 37 24.98 5.85 -45.78
N PHE A 38 26.04 5.14 -45.38
CA PHE A 38 26.11 4.50 -44.07
C PHE A 38 26.12 5.52 -42.93
N ILE A 39 26.92 6.59 -43.05
CA ILE A 39 26.99 7.68 -42.06
C ILE A 39 25.64 8.40 -41.98
N SER A 40 25.00 8.69 -43.13
CA SER A 40 23.67 9.31 -43.17
C SER A 40 22.60 8.46 -42.46
N ASN A 41 22.57 7.15 -42.72
CA ASN A 41 21.65 6.23 -42.07
C ASN A 41 21.91 6.09 -40.56
N LEU A 42 23.18 6.10 -40.13
CA LEU A 42 23.55 6.04 -38.72
C LEU A 42 23.13 7.32 -37.99
N LEU A 43 23.42 8.49 -38.58
CA LEU A 43 22.99 9.78 -38.06
C LEU A 43 21.48 9.83 -37.96
N SER A 44 20.74 9.48 -39.02
CA SER A 44 19.26 9.42 -39.01
C SER A 44 18.69 8.55 -37.88
N LYS A 45 19.28 7.36 -37.65
CA LYS A 45 18.88 6.49 -36.53
C LYS A 45 19.19 7.10 -35.16
N MET A 46 20.33 7.78 -35.03
CA MET A 46 20.69 8.49 -33.79
C MET A 46 19.76 9.69 -33.56
N THR A 47 19.44 10.48 -34.58
CA THR A 47 18.50 11.60 -34.47
C THR A 47 17.11 11.09 -34.09
N HIS A 48 16.63 9.99 -34.70
CA HIS A 48 15.35 9.41 -34.34
C HIS A 48 15.31 8.94 -32.89
N ARG A 49 16.37 8.28 -32.40
CA ARG A 49 16.47 7.86 -30.99
C ARG A 49 16.51 9.04 -30.02
N ILE A 50 17.25 10.11 -30.36
CA ILE A 50 17.31 11.34 -29.56
C ILE A 50 15.93 12.01 -29.51
N VAL A 51 15.23 12.11 -30.64
CA VAL A 51 13.89 12.70 -30.71
C VAL A 51 12.89 11.88 -29.89
N VAL A 52 12.88 10.55 -30.02
CA VAL A 52 12.00 9.68 -29.22
C VAL A 52 12.32 9.81 -27.73
N TRP A 53 13.59 9.86 -27.36
CA TRP A 53 13.99 10.05 -25.97
C TRP A 53 13.58 11.43 -25.43
N MET A 54 13.78 12.50 -26.19
CA MET A 54 13.33 13.84 -25.82
C MET A 54 11.80 13.93 -25.73
N MET A 55 11.05 13.26 -26.60
CA MET A 55 9.60 13.18 -26.52
C MET A 55 9.14 12.42 -25.27
N MET A 56 9.79 11.30 -24.93
CA MET A 56 9.51 10.55 -23.69
C MET A 56 9.82 11.38 -22.45
N VAL A 57 10.93 12.11 -22.43
CA VAL A 57 11.29 13.02 -21.32
C VAL A 57 10.33 14.19 -21.24
N ALA A 58 9.96 14.81 -22.36
CA ALA A 58 9.00 15.90 -22.40
C ALA A 58 7.61 15.43 -21.97
N LEU A 59 7.18 14.23 -22.38
CA LEU A 59 5.93 13.60 -21.94
C LEU A 59 6.00 13.29 -20.44
N TYR A 60 7.13 12.79 -19.93
CA TYR A 60 7.32 12.53 -18.51
C TYR A 60 7.29 13.82 -17.68
N ILE A 61 8.00 14.87 -18.12
CA ILE A 61 7.96 16.20 -17.49
C ILE A 61 6.55 16.79 -17.56
N PHE A 62 5.86 16.65 -18.69
CA PHE A 62 4.48 17.09 -18.85
C PHE A 62 3.53 16.33 -17.94
N VAL A 63 3.66 15.01 -17.82
CA VAL A 63 2.87 14.18 -16.89
C VAL A 63 3.19 14.56 -15.44
N LEU A 64 4.44 14.83 -15.09
CA LEU A 64 4.83 15.30 -13.76
C LEU A 64 4.41 16.75 -13.45
N SER A 65 4.32 17.61 -14.47
CA SER A 65 3.92 19.02 -14.31
C SER A 65 2.40 19.21 -14.37
N THR A 66 1.68 18.25 -14.97
CA THR A 66 0.21 18.21 -15.01
C THR A 66 -0.39 17.28 -13.97
N SER A 67 0.38 16.36 -13.39
CA SER A 67 0.00 15.71 -12.14
C SER A 67 0.06 16.76 -11.05
N LYS A 68 -1.09 17.42 -10.80
CA LYS A 68 -1.36 17.94 -9.47
C LYS A 68 -1.23 16.74 -8.54
N ALA A 69 -0.07 16.57 -7.92
CA ALA A 69 0.03 15.73 -6.75
C ALA A 69 -1.06 16.25 -5.82
N THR A 70 -2.09 15.45 -5.57
CA THR A 70 -3.12 15.78 -4.61
C THR A 70 -2.39 16.05 -3.31
N ALA A 71 -2.36 17.31 -2.89
CA ALA A 71 -1.65 17.74 -1.70
C ALA A 71 -2.46 17.34 -0.46
N ASN A 72 -2.89 16.08 -0.39
CA ASN A 72 -3.62 15.56 0.77
C ASN A 72 -2.78 15.84 2.00
N THR A 73 -3.44 16.38 3.03
CA THR A 73 -2.75 16.89 4.20
C THR A 73 -2.89 15.88 5.30
N LEU A 74 -1.78 15.23 5.68
CA LEU A 74 -1.75 14.40 6.87
C LEU A 74 -1.42 15.27 8.09
N LEU A 75 -2.26 15.17 9.11
CA LEU A 75 -2.15 15.94 10.35
C LEU A 75 -1.46 15.10 11.44
N ASP A 76 -0.75 15.79 12.33
CA ASP A 76 -0.25 15.17 13.57
C ASP A 76 -1.38 15.10 14.58
N PHE A 77 -1.91 13.90 14.83
CA PHE A 77 -3.02 13.69 15.76
C PHE A 77 -2.79 14.29 17.14
N LYS A 78 -1.54 14.25 17.66
CA LYS A 78 -1.24 14.78 19.00
C LYS A 78 -1.42 16.29 19.10
N ASN A 79 -1.30 16.98 17.97
CA ASN A 79 -1.40 18.43 17.86
C ASN A 79 -2.66 18.87 17.08
N CYS A 80 -3.57 17.93 16.75
CA CYS A 80 -4.74 18.19 15.94
C CYS A 80 -5.97 18.44 16.84
N SER A 81 -6.54 19.65 16.75
CA SER A 81 -7.77 20.00 17.46
C SER A 81 -8.96 19.18 16.93
N PRO A 82 -9.87 18.70 17.80
CA PRO A 82 -11.16 18.13 17.39
C PRO A 82 -11.98 19.04 16.46
N ASP A 83 -11.74 20.35 16.47
CA ASP A 83 -12.44 21.32 15.61
C ASP A 83 -12.31 20.98 14.12
N VAL A 84 -11.25 20.27 13.71
CA VAL A 84 -11.08 19.82 12.33
C VAL A 84 -12.26 18.96 11.84
N VAL A 85 -12.94 18.25 12.74
CA VAL A 85 -14.17 17.49 12.44
C VAL A 85 -15.28 18.41 11.99
N THR A 86 -15.40 19.59 12.61
CA THR A 86 -16.43 20.59 12.26
C THR A 86 -16.08 21.40 11.02
N GLN A 87 -14.78 21.53 10.72
CA GLN A 87 -14.27 22.24 9.55
C GLN A 87 -14.28 21.39 8.28
N ALA A 88 -14.35 20.07 8.40
CA ALA A 88 -14.42 19.16 7.26
C ALA A 88 -15.67 19.46 6.40
N THR A 89 -15.51 19.39 5.08
CA THR A 89 -16.61 19.57 4.12
C THR A 89 -16.67 18.41 3.14
N THR A 90 -17.67 18.39 2.26
CA THR A 90 -17.77 17.38 1.20
C THR A 90 -16.71 17.56 0.12
N GLU A 91 -16.25 18.79 -0.10
CA GLU A 91 -15.15 19.12 -1.02
C GLU A 91 -13.78 18.84 -0.38
N LYS A 92 -13.69 18.96 0.95
CA LYS A 92 -12.49 18.69 1.74
C LYS A 92 -12.78 17.73 2.90
N PRO A 93 -13.04 16.46 2.60
CA PRO A 93 -13.41 15.50 3.62
C PRO A 93 -12.21 15.12 4.49
N LEU A 94 -12.52 14.78 5.73
CA LEU A 94 -11.56 14.32 6.73
C LEU A 94 -11.63 12.80 6.87
N LEU A 95 -10.51 12.12 6.71
CA LEU A 95 -10.33 10.70 7.00
C LEU A 95 -9.61 10.58 8.33
N ILE A 96 -10.20 9.90 9.31
CA ILE A 96 -9.58 9.57 10.59
C ILE A 96 -9.23 8.09 10.54
N LEU A 97 -7.95 7.80 10.27
CA LEU A 97 -7.46 6.44 10.09
C LEU A 97 -6.91 5.92 11.41
N ILE A 98 -7.36 4.76 11.87
CA ILE A 98 -6.95 4.16 13.14
C ILE A 98 -6.53 2.72 12.90
N ARG A 99 -5.29 2.38 13.25
CA ARG A 99 -4.88 0.96 13.28
C ARG A 99 -5.39 0.29 14.55
N HIS A 100 -5.87 -0.95 14.42
CA HIS A 100 -6.25 -1.74 15.58
C HIS A 100 -5.14 -1.83 16.65
N GLY A 101 -5.53 -2.05 17.90
CA GLY A 101 -4.57 -2.31 18.99
C GLY A 101 -3.82 -3.62 18.80
N GLN A 102 -2.80 -3.87 19.61
CA GLN A 102 -2.03 -5.11 19.55
C GLN A 102 -2.93 -6.35 19.64
N ALA A 103 -2.91 -7.16 18.58
CA ALA A 103 -3.62 -8.42 18.56
C ALA A 103 -2.69 -9.55 19.04
N LYS A 104 -3.31 -10.65 19.44
CA LYS A 104 -2.66 -11.86 19.92
C LYS A 104 -1.50 -12.34 19.02
N HIS A 105 -1.65 -12.30 17.70
CA HIS A 105 -0.61 -12.68 16.74
C HIS A 105 0.56 -11.68 16.64
N ASN A 106 0.43 -10.46 17.13
CA ASN A 106 1.52 -9.46 17.11
C ASN A 106 2.51 -9.69 18.26
N ASN A 107 2.16 -10.49 19.27
CA ASN A 107 3.07 -10.89 20.32
C ASN A 107 3.98 -12.02 19.80
N ASN A 108 5.25 -11.72 19.54
CA ASN A 108 6.24 -12.67 19.00
C ASN A 108 6.32 -14.00 19.78
N ALA A 109 6.17 -13.99 21.11
CA ALA A 109 6.21 -15.21 21.89
C ALA A 109 5.01 -16.12 21.58
N MET A 110 3.83 -15.50 21.45
CA MET A 110 2.61 -16.23 21.14
C MET A 110 2.57 -16.61 19.66
N TYR A 111 2.90 -15.70 18.74
CA TYR A 111 3.10 -15.99 17.31
C TYR A 111 4.01 -17.19 17.11
N ASN A 112 5.17 -17.25 17.78
CA ASN A 112 6.10 -18.37 17.64
C ASN A 112 5.54 -19.68 18.20
N ALA A 113 4.84 -19.68 19.33
CA ALA A 113 4.24 -20.89 19.91
C ALA A 113 3.09 -21.44 19.05
N VAL A 114 2.23 -20.52 18.61
CA VAL A 114 1.06 -20.72 17.74
C VAL A 114 1.51 -21.20 16.36
N TYR A 115 2.45 -20.49 15.73
CA TYR A 115 3.05 -20.85 14.44
C TYR A 115 3.82 -22.18 14.50
N ARG A 116 4.53 -22.47 15.60
CA ARG A 116 5.21 -23.76 15.80
C ARG A 116 4.20 -24.90 15.89
N ALA A 117 3.14 -24.76 16.68
CA ALA A 117 2.05 -25.73 16.75
C ALA A 117 1.39 -25.94 15.37
N PHE A 118 1.21 -24.88 14.58
CA PHE A 118 0.68 -24.97 13.22
C PHE A 118 1.61 -25.69 12.23
N LYS A 119 2.91 -25.40 12.30
CA LYS A 119 3.93 -26.06 11.47
C LYS A 119 4.06 -27.54 11.82
N GLU A 120 3.94 -27.88 13.10
CA GLU A 120 3.98 -29.26 13.62
C GLU A 120 2.72 -30.05 13.26
N LEU A 121 1.55 -29.40 13.25
CA LEU A 121 0.28 -30.00 12.82
C LEU A 121 0.17 -30.20 11.30
N ARG A 122 1.17 -29.79 10.50
CA ARG A 122 1.24 -29.97 9.03
C ARG A 122 -0.03 -29.58 8.26
N TRP A 123 -0.75 -28.55 8.72
CA TRP A 123 -2.06 -28.19 8.15
C TRP A 123 -3.16 -29.27 8.28
N ASP A 124 -3.03 -30.21 9.22
CA ASP A 124 -4.08 -31.19 9.51
C ASP A 124 -5.20 -30.59 10.38
N LYS A 125 -6.20 -30.06 9.69
CA LYS A 125 -7.38 -29.37 10.24
C LYS A 125 -8.19 -30.21 11.21
N SER A 126 -8.24 -31.53 10.99
CA SER A 126 -9.05 -32.45 11.82
C SER A 126 -8.58 -32.46 13.28
N LYS A 127 -7.36 -31.95 13.52
CA LYS A 127 -6.71 -31.90 14.83
C LYS A 127 -6.82 -30.53 15.51
N MET A 128 -7.48 -29.54 14.91
CA MET A 128 -7.61 -28.19 15.48
C MET A 128 -9.05 -27.90 15.94
N SER A 129 -9.22 -27.52 17.20
CA SER A 129 -10.52 -27.04 17.69
C SER A 129 -10.91 -25.73 16.99
N GLU A 130 -12.20 -25.41 16.98
CA GLU A 130 -12.71 -24.14 16.44
C GLU A 130 -12.09 -22.92 17.13
N ASP A 131 -11.98 -22.96 18.46
CA ASP A 131 -11.36 -21.90 19.25
C ASP A 131 -9.89 -21.65 18.90
N VAL A 132 -9.14 -22.73 18.66
CA VAL A 132 -7.75 -22.63 18.20
C VAL A 132 -7.77 -21.92 16.86
N ARG A 133 -8.51 -22.41 15.87
CA ARG A 133 -8.57 -21.82 14.52
C ARG A 133 -8.91 -20.32 14.52
N PHE A 134 -9.92 -19.91 15.27
CA PHE A 134 -10.31 -18.50 15.39
C PHE A 134 -9.18 -17.61 15.94
N GLN A 135 -8.37 -18.10 16.87
CA GLN A 135 -7.26 -17.32 17.41
C GLN A 135 -6.10 -17.13 16.43
N PHE A 136 -6.04 -17.92 15.34
CA PHE A 136 -5.03 -17.77 14.31
C PHE A 136 -5.49 -16.79 13.24
N PHE A 137 -6.63 -17.08 12.60
CA PHE A 137 -7.10 -16.33 11.44
C PHE A 137 -7.74 -14.99 11.81
N ASP A 138 -8.37 -14.90 12.98
CA ASP A 138 -8.94 -13.66 13.49
C ASP A 138 -8.61 -13.43 14.96
N PRO A 139 -7.34 -13.20 15.29
CA PRO A 139 -6.89 -13.03 16.66
C PRO A 139 -7.55 -11.81 17.30
N GLU A 140 -8.06 -11.99 18.51
CA GLU A 140 -8.51 -10.89 19.36
C GLU A 140 -7.35 -9.98 19.81
N LEU A 141 -7.71 -8.81 20.36
CA LEU A 141 -6.75 -7.95 21.07
C LEU A 141 -6.18 -8.67 22.28
N ASP A 142 -4.86 -8.58 22.48
CA ASP A 142 -4.25 -9.01 23.73
C ASP A 142 -4.44 -7.96 24.83
N HIS A 143 -3.87 -8.19 26.02
CA HIS A 143 -4.00 -7.25 27.13
C HIS A 143 -3.35 -5.88 26.85
N VAL A 144 -2.24 -5.87 26.09
CA VAL A 144 -1.56 -4.63 25.66
C VAL A 144 -2.45 -3.88 24.68
N GLY A 145 -3.00 -4.56 23.68
CA GLY A 145 -3.87 -3.94 22.68
C GLY A 145 -5.16 -3.39 23.26
N ARG A 146 -5.75 -4.06 24.26
CA ARG A 146 -6.89 -3.52 25.00
C ARG A 146 -6.51 -2.25 25.78
N GLY A 147 -5.34 -2.23 26.42
CA GLY A 147 -4.81 -1.05 27.09
C GLY A 147 -4.57 0.12 26.13
N GLN A 148 -3.99 -0.15 24.95
CA GLN A 148 -3.79 0.84 23.89
C GLN A 148 -5.11 1.47 23.42
N ALA A 149 -6.11 0.64 23.13
CA ALA A 149 -7.42 1.11 22.67
C ALA A 149 -8.15 1.92 23.74
N ALA A 150 -8.08 1.50 25.02
CA ALA A 150 -8.67 2.25 26.13
C ALA A 150 -7.97 3.60 26.35
N ALA A 151 -6.63 3.64 26.30
CA ALA A 151 -5.86 4.87 26.41
C ALA A 151 -6.20 5.85 25.28
N LEU A 152 -6.30 5.35 24.04
CA LEU A 152 -6.73 6.16 22.89
C LEU A 152 -8.16 6.68 23.07
N GLY A 153 -9.09 5.86 23.56
CA GLY A 153 -10.44 6.31 23.88
C GLY A 153 -10.45 7.46 24.89
N GLY A 154 -9.57 7.41 25.90
CA GLY A 154 -9.38 8.49 26.87
C GLY A 154 -8.79 9.78 26.28
N THR A 155 -7.90 9.70 25.29
CA THR A 155 -7.33 10.89 24.63
C THR A 155 -8.21 11.43 23.50
N ALA A 156 -9.06 10.59 22.91
CA ALA A 156 -9.96 10.93 21.80
C ALA A 156 -11.38 11.29 22.27
N VAL A 157 -11.60 11.57 23.56
CA VAL A 157 -12.94 11.88 24.12
C VAL A 157 -13.59 13.04 23.38
N ASP A 158 -12.86 14.14 23.18
CA ASP A 158 -13.40 15.34 22.52
C ASP A 158 -13.71 15.10 21.04
N TRP A 159 -12.88 14.29 20.38
CA TRP A 159 -13.15 13.83 19.01
C TRP A 159 -14.42 12.97 18.97
N GLY A 160 -14.58 12.03 19.92
CA GLY A 160 -15.78 11.22 20.04
C GLY A 160 -17.05 12.06 20.25
N ALA A 161 -16.96 13.11 21.05
CA ALA A 161 -18.06 14.05 21.25
C ALA A 161 -18.41 14.84 19.97
N ALA A 162 -17.40 15.34 19.24
CA ALA A 162 -17.59 16.02 17.96
C ALA A 162 -18.22 15.08 16.91
N LEU A 163 -17.72 13.85 16.80
CA LEU A 163 -18.19 12.84 15.85
C LEU A 163 -19.63 12.40 16.14
N LYS A 164 -20.00 12.26 17.41
CA LYS A 164 -21.36 11.85 17.82
C LYS A 164 -22.45 12.84 17.40
N ASN A 165 -22.10 14.11 17.22
CA ASN A 165 -23.04 15.15 16.82
C ASN A 165 -23.27 15.23 15.30
N LEU A 166 -22.53 14.46 14.50
CA LEU A 166 -22.70 14.41 13.06
C LEU A 166 -23.88 13.52 12.67
N ARG A 167 -24.64 13.93 11.65
CA ARG A 167 -25.69 13.09 11.05
C ARG A 167 -25.08 11.94 10.26
N SER A 168 -25.86 10.88 10.02
CA SER A 168 -25.42 9.67 9.31
C SER A 168 -25.05 9.88 7.84
N ASP A 169 -25.50 10.98 7.23
CA ASP A 169 -25.11 11.44 5.89
C ASP A 169 -23.82 12.28 5.92
N GLU A 170 -23.46 12.86 7.07
CA GLU A 170 -22.25 13.69 7.23
C GLU A 170 -21.01 12.87 7.63
N ALA A 171 -21.21 11.74 8.33
CA ALA A 171 -20.12 10.89 8.78
C ALA A 171 -20.35 9.41 8.46
N LYS A 172 -19.28 8.70 8.12
CA LYS A 172 -19.25 7.24 8.02
C LYS A 172 -18.21 6.67 8.98
N PHE A 173 -18.63 5.69 9.79
CA PHE A 173 -17.77 4.98 10.74
C PHE A 173 -17.59 3.56 10.25
N ILE A 174 -16.38 3.19 9.86
CA ILE A 174 -16.08 1.97 9.14
C ILE A 174 -15.06 1.16 9.92
N VAL A 175 -15.28 -0.14 9.93
CA VAL A 175 -14.38 -1.09 10.57
C VAL A 175 -14.18 -2.29 9.66
N SER A 176 -12.98 -2.87 9.69
CA SER A 176 -12.79 -4.17 9.07
C SER A 176 -13.52 -5.25 9.87
N PRO A 177 -14.06 -6.32 9.23
CA PRO A 177 -14.84 -7.35 9.91
C PRO A 177 -14.06 -8.26 10.87
N PHE A 178 -12.76 -8.02 11.09
CA PHE A 178 -11.97 -8.76 12.07
C PHE A 178 -12.26 -8.32 13.53
N ARG A 179 -12.21 -9.26 14.49
CA ARG A 179 -12.45 -8.99 15.92
C ARG A 179 -11.56 -7.88 16.46
N ARG A 180 -10.28 -7.86 16.09
CA ARG A 180 -9.32 -6.85 16.58
C ARG A 180 -9.69 -5.42 16.19
N THR A 181 -10.22 -5.21 14.99
CA THR A 181 -10.65 -3.89 14.52
C THR A 181 -11.96 -3.49 15.17
N ILE A 182 -12.96 -4.39 15.24
CA ILE A 182 -14.23 -4.16 15.95
C ILE A 182 -13.99 -3.84 17.43
N ALA A 183 -13.17 -4.65 18.10
CA ALA A 183 -12.80 -4.47 19.50
C ALA A 183 -12.11 -3.12 19.76
N THR A 184 -11.28 -2.65 18.83
CA THR A 184 -10.62 -1.33 18.93
C THR A 184 -11.66 -0.22 18.76
N ALA A 185 -12.48 -0.31 17.72
CA ALA A 185 -13.51 0.67 17.38
C ALA A 185 -14.50 0.92 18.54
N LEU A 186 -15.06 -0.16 19.09
CA LEU A 186 -16.01 -0.11 20.21
C LEU A 186 -15.40 0.39 21.52
N ARG A 187 -14.06 0.26 21.70
CA ARG A 187 -13.35 0.76 22.88
C ARG A 187 -12.98 2.23 22.75
N VAL A 188 -12.56 2.67 21.56
CA VAL A 188 -12.15 4.06 21.32
C VAL A 188 -13.38 4.97 21.26
N PHE A 189 -14.44 4.56 20.55
CA PHE A 189 -15.67 5.33 20.43
C PHE A 189 -16.91 4.48 20.74
N PRO A 190 -17.22 4.26 22.03
CA PRO A 190 -18.33 3.39 22.44
C PRO A 190 -19.71 3.93 22.05
N SER A 191 -19.87 5.22 21.79
CA SER A 191 -21.19 5.79 21.43
C SER A 191 -21.49 5.77 19.93
N LEU A 192 -20.58 5.29 19.09
CA LEU A 192 -20.73 5.31 17.64
C LEU A 192 -21.21 3.96 17.11
N THR A 193 -21.99 4.01 16.03
CA THR A 193 -22.40 2.81 15.28
C THR A 193 -21.47 2.64 14.10
N TRP A 194 -20.97 1.42 13.91
CA TRP A 194 -19.92 1.07 12.96
C TRP A 194 -20.46 0.21 11.83
N LEU A 195 -19.95 0.41 10.64
CA LEU A 195 -20.23 -0.39 9.46
C LEU A 195 -19.04 -1.30 9.17
N ALA A 196 -19.25 -2.62 9.21
CA ALA A 196 -18.23 -3.59 8.89
C ALA A 196 -18.09 -3.74 7.36
N VAL A 197 -16.89 -3.48 6.83
CA VAL A 197 -16.63 -3.46 5.38
C VAL A 197 -15.38 -4.25 5.04
N GLU A 198 -15.52 -5.22 4.14
CA GLU A 198 -14.41 -6.08 3.71
C GLU A 198 -13.28 -5.34 2.98
N GLY A 199 -13.60 -4.27 2.25
CA GLY A 199 -12.61 -3.49 1.51
C GLY A 199 -11.44 -2.96 2.37
N CYS A 200 -11.62 -2.84 3.69
CA CYS A 200 -10.58 -2.41 4.62
C CYS A 200 -9.89 -3.52 5.43
N ARG A 201 -10.03 -4.79 5.04
CA ARG A 201 -9.38 -5.96 5.66
C ARG A 201 -7.87 -6.00 5.46
N GLU A 202 -7.17 -6.76 6.31
CA GLU A 202 -5.72 -7.02 6.19
C GLU A 202 -5.38 -7.75 4.89
N ARG A 203 -4.12 -7.63 4.46
CA ARG A 203 -3.57 -8.34 3.30
C ARG A 203 -3.58 -9.86 3.53
N ILE A 204 -4.08 -10.63 2.55
CA ILE A 204 -3.96 -12.10 2.56
C ILE A 204 -2.50 -12.49 2.34
N THR A 205 -1.91 -13.10 3.35
CA THR A 205 -0.49 -13.52 3.34
C THR A 205 -0.30 -15.00 3.05
N GLY A 206 -1.38 -15.80 3.08
CA GLY A 206 -1.31 -17.27 3.07
C GLY A 206 -0.72 -17.85 4.37
N LEU A 207 -0.40 -17.01 5.35
CA LEU A 207 0.21 -17.38 6.62
C LEU A 207 -0.71 -17.00 7.77
N GLY A 208 -1.77 -17.79 7.96
CA GLY A 208 -2.43 -17.96 9.25
C GLY A 208 -3.18 -16.77 9.86
N SER A 209 -3.11 -15.55 9.33
CA SER A 209 -3.77 -14.35 9.88
C SER A 209 -4.90 -13.77 9.03
N ASP A 210 -5.32 -14.51 8.00
CA ASP A 210 -6.31 -14.09 7.02
C ASP A 210 -7.27 -15.25 6.77
N TYR A 211 -8.58 -14.97 6.71
CA TYR A 211 -9.64 -15.99 6.57
C TYR A 211 -9.55 -16.84 5.28
N HIS A 212 -8.63 -16.52 4.38
CA HIS A 212 -8.66 -16.90 2.97
C HIS A 212 -7.45 -17.78 2.59
N SER A 213 -7.48 -19.08 2.89
CA SER A 213 -6.52 -20.02 2.26
C SER A 213 -7.23 -21.24 1.70
N ASN A 214 -7.32 -21.31 0.38
CA ASN A 214 -8.11 -22.32 -0.32
C ASN A 214 -7.41 -23.69 -0.34
N THR A 215 -6.07 -23.69 -0.24
CA THR A 215 -5.28 -24.93 -0.23
C THR A 215 -5.34 -25.70 1.10
N TYR A 216 -5.57 -25.01 2.21
CA TYR A 216 -5.45 -25.61 3.54
C TYR A 216 -6.52 -25.19 4.54
N THR A 217 -7.64 -24.58 4.12
CA THR A 217 -8.78 -24.21 4.99
C THR A 217 -10.00 -23.70 4.19
N PRO A 218 -11.10 -24.45 4.02
CA PRO A 218 -12.38 -23.81 3.80
C PRO A 218 -12.76 -23.20 5.15
N PHE A 219 -12.36 -21.96 5.43
CA PHE A 219 -13.00 -21.20 6.50
C PHE A 219 -13.90 -20.15 5.89
N LEU A 220 -15.11 -20.15 6.44
CA LEU A 220 -15.96 -19.02 6.73
C LEU A 220 -15.85 -17.92 5.68
N THR A 221 -16.82 -17.92 4.75
CA THR A 221 -17.16 -16.66 4.12
C THR A 221 -17.32 -15.62 5.22
N THR A 222 -17.07 -14.35 4.94
CA THR A 222 -17.18 -13.30 5.95
C THR A 222 -18.55 -13.31 6.66
N ARG A 223 -19.59 -13.91 6.07
CA ARG A 223 -20.87 -14.10 6.74
C ARG A 223 -20.90 -15.24 7.78
N GLU A 224 -20.14 -16.31 7.61
CA GLU A 224 -20.12 -17.43 8.56
C GLU A 224 -19.37 -17.08 9.86
N ILE A 225 -18.56 -16.02 9.90
CA ILE A 225 -17.98 -15.49 11.16
C ILE A 225 -19.00 -14.67 11.99
N ILE A 226 -20.13 -14.27 11.41
CA ILE A 226 -21.11 -13.40 12.09
C ILE A 226 -21.63 -13.99 13.41
N PRO A 227 -22.02 -15.28 13.51
CA PRO A 227 -22.45 -15.84 14.79
C PRO A 227 -21.36 -15.79 15.86
N ALA A 228 -20.10 -16.06 15.48
CA ALA A 228 -18.96 -15.99 16.38
C ALA A 228 -18.67 -14.54 16.84
N LEU A 229 -18.74 -13.57 15.92
CA LEU A 229 -18.62 -12.14 16.24
C LEU A 229 -19.75 -11.70 17.18
N THR A 230 -20.98 -12.07 16.88
CA THR A 230 -22.17 -11.71 17.66
C THR A 230 -22.08 -12.29 19.07
N SER A 231 -21.66 -13.55 19.21
CA SER A 231 -21.44 -14.15 20.52
C SER A 231 -20.28 -13.50 21.27
N TYR A 232 -19.19 -13.15 20.59
CA TYR A 232 -18.00 -12.55 21.22
C TYR A 232 -18.25 -11.10 21.68
N PHE A 233 -19.10 -10.36 20.96
CA PHE A 233 -19.44 -8.96 21.25
C PHE A 233 -20.89 -8.78 21.73
N ALA A 234 -21.48 -9.78 22.38
CA ALA A 234 -22.91 -9.83 22.71
C ALA A 234 -23.49 -8.53 23.30
N ASP A 235 -22.73 -7.85 24.17
CA ASP A 235 -23.16 -6.61 24.85
C ASP A 235 -23.03 -5.33 23.99
N SER A 236 -22.57 -5.46 22.75
CA SER A 236 -22.15 -4.30 21.93
C SER A 236 -22.35 -4.46 20.44
N MET A 237 -22.84 -5.62 19.99
CA MET A 237 -22.97 -5.95 18.58
C MET A 237 -24.11 -5.19 17.90
N ASP A 238 -25.06 -4.67 18.67
CA ASP A 238 -26.11 -3.74 18.22
C ASP A 238 -25.54 -2.45 17.59
N ARG A 239 -24.29 -2.11 17.91
CA ARG A 239 -23.55 -0.97 17.36
C ARG A 239 -22.68 -1.33 16.15
N VAL A 240 -22.75 -2.55 15.63
CA VAL A 240 -21.97 -2.99 14.47
C VAL A 240 -22.91 -3.51 13.41
N ASP A 241 -23.08 -2.73 12.34
CA ASP A 241 -23.79 -3.15 11.15
C ASP A 241 -22.90 -4.06 10.29
N LEU A 242 -23.34 -5.30 10.14
CA LEU A 242 -22.69 -6.34 9.36
C LEU A 242 -23.32 -6.52 7.96
N SER A 243 -24.24 -5.66 7.54
CA SER A 243 -25.01 -5.83 6.31
C SER A 243 -24.20 -5.79 5.03
N LEU A 244 -23.04 -5.12 5.03
CA LEU A 244 -22.12 -5.03 3.89
C LEU A 244 -21.06 -6.13 3.85
N ILE A 245 -21.16 -7.10 4.76
CA ILE A 245 -20.37 -8.30 4.70
C ILE A 245 -20.94 -9.20 3.59
N PRO A 246 -20.17 -9.54 2.54
CA PRO A 246 -20.68 -10.31 1.43
C PRO A 246 -21.00 -11.76 1.87
N GLU A 247 -22.02 -12.35 1.23
CA GLU A 247 -22.44 -13.74 1.48
C GLU A 247 -21.36 -14.75 1.12
N GLN A 248 -20.74 -14.51 -0.03
CA GLN A 248 -19.59 -15.26 -0.52
C GLN A 248 -18.39 -14.37 -0.41
N ASP A 249 -17.31 -14.93 0.11
CA ASP A 249 -16.05 -14.26 0.13
C ASP A 249 -15.56 -14.04 -1.32
N PRO A 250 -15.34 -12.78 -1.75
CA PRO A 250 -14.90 -12.47 -3.10
C PRO A 250 -13.50 -13.04 -3.43
N GLU A 251 -12.73 -13.42 -2.40
CA GLU A 251 -11.34 -13.84 -2.48
C GLU A 251 -11.15 -15.29 -2.02
N LEU A 252 -12.22 -16.10 -2.07
CA LEU A 252 -12.26 -17.49 -1.59
C LEU A 252 -11.16 -18.37 -2.22
N ASN A 253 -10.66 -18.00 -3.39
CA ASN A 253 -9.61 -18.72 -4.11
C ASN A 253 -8.23 -18.06 -4.06
N THR A 254 -8.07 -16.97 -3.30
CA THR A 254 -6.85 -16.18 -3.26
C THR A 254 -5.96 -16.67 -2.12
N ASP A 255 -4.91 -17.44 -2.44
CA ASP A 255 -3.96 -17.94 -1.45
C ASP A 255 -3.02 -16.82 -0.91
N HIS A 256 -2.81 -15.76 -1.70
CA HIS A 256 -2.00 -14.61 -1.34
C HIS A 256 -2.40 -13.37 -2.15
N GLU A 257 -2.43 -12.21 -1.49
CA GLU A 257 -2.50 -10.91 -2.18
C GLU A 257 -1.08 -10.39 -2.36
N ASP A 258 -0.74 -9.95 -3.58
CA ASP A 258 0.42 -9.10 -3.80
C ASP A 258 0.09 -7.62 -3.49
N GLU A 259 1.10 -6.75 -3.52
CA GLU A 259 0.90 -5.33 -3.21
C GLU A 259 -0.06 -4.64 -4.19
N ASN A 260 -0.06 -5.05 -5.47
CA ASN A 260 -0.94 -4.46 -6.48
C ASN A 260 -2.40 -4.87 -6.26
N THR A 261 -2.64 -6.10 -5.82
CA THR A 261 -3.96 -6.63 -5.49
C THR A 261 -4.54 -5.87 -4.29
N VAL A 262 -3.75 -5.66 -3.24
CA VAL A 262 -4.18 -4.82 -2.10
C VAL A 262 -4.49 -3.40 -2.56
N LYS A 263 -3.65 -2.78 -3.41
CA LYS A 263 -3.90 -1.44 -3.95
C LYS A 263 -5.19 -1.38 -4.77
N ALA A 264 -5.46 -2.37 -5.63
CA ALA A 264 -6.69 -2.42 -6.43
C ALA A 264 -7.94 -2.49 -5.54
N ARG A 265 -7.91 -3.34 -4.49
CA ARG A 265 -8.98 -3.42 -3.48
C ARG A 265 -9.17 -2.09 -2.74
N VAL A 266 -8.09 -1.45 -2.31
CA VAL A 266 -8.14 -0.14 -1.62
C VAL A 266 -8.68 0.96 -2.55
N ARG A 267 -8.34 0.95 -3.84
CA ARG A 267 -8.90 1.91 -4.81
C ARG A 267 -10.40 1.75 -4.96
N THR A 268 -10.87 0.50 -5.06
CA THR A 268 -12.32 0.19 -5.13
C THR A 268 -13.02 0.67 -3.86
N PHE A 269 -12.49 0.30 -2.69
CA PHE A 269 -13.00 0.77 -1.39
C PHE A 269 -13.06 2.29 -1.30
N LEU A 270 -11.98 2.99 -1.70
CA LEU A 270 -11.92 4.45 -1.63
C LEU A 270 -12.90 5.10 -2.61
N ASN A 271 -13.08 4.53 -3.81
CA ASN A 271 -14.07 5.02 -4.76
C ASN A 271 -15.48 4.91 -4.17
N ASP A 272 -15.85 3.74 -3.65
CA ASP A 272 -17.18 3.50 -3.04
C ASP A 272 -17.41 4.41 -1.83
N LEU A 273 -16.38 4.59 -1.01
CA LEU A 273 -16.39 5.49 0.14
C LEU A 273 -16.75 6.92 -0.29
N LEU A 274 -16.08 7.42 -1.32
CA LEU A 274 -16.25 8.79 -1.81
C LEU A 274 -17.57 9.01 -2.56
N GLN A 275 -18.27 7.95 -3.00
CA GLN A 275 -19.63 8.07 -3.52
C GLN A 275 -20.65 8.36 -2.42
N CYS A 276 -20.34 8.09 -1.15
CA CYS A 276 -21.22 8.39 -0.03
C CYS A 276 -21.37 9.90 0.22
N ASN A 277 -20.49 10.74 -0.33
CA ASN A 277 -20.47 12.20 -0.16
C ASN A 277 -20.58 12.65 1.31
N ALA A 278 -19.99 11.90 2.24
CA ALA A 278 -19.82 12.32 3.62
C ALA A 278 -18.61 13.26 3.75
N LYS A 279 -18.66 14.14 4.75
CA LYS A 279 -17.55 15.06 5.07
C LYS A 279 -16.53 14.44 6.02
N VAL A 280 -16.91 13.41 6.79
CA VAL A 280 -16.00 12.72 7.72
C VAL A 280 -16.08 11.20 7.53
N TYR A 281 -14.94 10.55 7.51
CA TYR A 281 -14.81 9.10 7.46
C TYR A 281 -13.88 8.64 8.58
N VAL A 282 -14.35 7.79 9.49
CA VAL A 282 -13.51 7.17 10.51
C VAL A 282 -13.31 5.71 10.12
N ILE A 283 -12.07 5.27 9.96
CA ILE A 283 -11.76 3.92 9.48
C ILE A 283 -10.83 3.23 10.47
N VAL A 284 -11.30 2.14 11.06
CA VAL A 284 -10.49 1.26 11.90
C VAL A 284 -10.06 0.03 11.10
N GLY A 285 -8.77 -0.07 10.80
CA GLY A 285 -8.24 -1.03 9.83
C GLY A 285 -6.87 -1.60 10.21
N HIS A 286 -6.12 -2.03 9.19
CA HIS A 286 -4.90 -2.82 9.34
C HIS A 286 -3.69 -2.19 8.66
N GLY A 287 -2.50 -2.75 8.92
CA GLY A 287 -1.23 -2.18 8.50
C GLY A 287 -1.07 -2.13 6.99
N ALA A 288 -1.28 -3.25 6.27
CA ALA A 288 -1.09 -3.27 4.83
C ALA A 288 -2.16 -2.45 4.08
N PHE A 289 -3.40 -2.47 4.58
CA PHE A 289 -4.47 -1.62 4.07
C PHE A 289 -4.08 -0.12 4.11
N PHE A 290 -3.66 0.39 5.27
CA PHE A 290 -3.28 1.80 5.39
C PHE A 290 -2.02 2.15 4.61
N SER A 291 -1.06 1.23 4.54
CA SER A 291 0.14 1.38 3.72
C SER A 291 -0.22 1.62 2.24
N SER A 292 -1.09 0.78 1.68
CA SER A 292 -1.60 0.96 0.31
C SER A 292 -2.44 2.23 0.15
N LEU A 293 -3.26 2.57 1.15
CA LEU A 293 -4.06 3.80 1.15
C LEU A 293 -3.16 5.04 1.11
N PHE A 294 -2.11 5.11 1.93
CA PHE A 294 -1.17 6.24 1.91
C PHE A 294 -0.46 6.36 0.56
N ASP A 295 -0.12 5.25 -0.09
CA ASP A 295 0.48 5.31 -1.43
C ASP A 295 -0.49 5.88 -2.47
N ILE A 296 -1.76 5.43 -2.45
CA ILE A 296 -2.82 5.93 -3.34
C ILE A 296 -3.08 7.42 -3.11
N LEU A 297 -3.06 7.87 -1.84
CA LEU A 297 -3.27 9.26 -1.47
C LEU A 297 -2.03 10.15 -1.68
N GLY A 298 -0.91 9.60 -2.17
CA GLY A 298 0.34 10.36 -2.36
C GLY A 298 1.02 10.78 -1.05
N LEU A 299 0.69 10.12 0.07
CA LEU A 299 1.18 10.40 1.42
C LEU A 299 2.41 9.56 1.83
N SER A 300 2.85 8.66 0.96
CA SER A 300 4.07 7.88 1.16
C SER A 300 5.31 8.76 1.02
N LEU A 301 6.23 8.66 1.98
CA LEU A 301 7.49 9.41 1.94
C LEU A 301 8.41 8.84 0.86
N PRO A 302 9.18 9.66 0.13
CA PRO A 302 10.25 9.14 -0.73
C PRO A 302 11.30 8.42 0.13
N HIS A 303 11.82 7.29 -0.35
CA HIS A 303 12.85 6.55 0.36
C HIS A 303 14.16 7.36 0.35
N PRO A 304 14.80 7.56 1.51
CA PRO A 304 15.91 8.50 1.64
C PRO A 304 17.15 8.12 0.83
N LEU A 305 17.30 6.84 0.47
CA LEU A 305 18.43 6.33 -0.33
C LEU A 305 18.05 6.00 -1.78
N ASP A 306 16.76 6.08 -2.14
CA ASP A 306 16.28 5.76 -3.48
C ASP A 306 15.01 6.56 -3.75
N PRO A 307 15.09 7.72 -4.42
CA PRO A 307 13.94 8.56 -4.70
C PRO A 307 12.86 7.88 -5.55
N LEU A 308 13.21 6.79 -6.26
CA LEU A 308 12.26 6.00 -7.05
C LEU A 308 11.51 4.98 -6.20
N ARG A 309 11.98 4.71 -4.98
CA ARG A 309 11.34 3.83 -4.01
C ARG A 309 10.58 4.70 -3.00
N LYS A 310 9.37 4.29 -2.64
CA LYS A 310 8.61 4.95 -1.57
C LYS A 310 8.87 4.21 -0.26
N LEU A 311 9.14 4.96 0.82
CA LEU A 311 9.16 4.40 2.17
C LEU A 311 7.74 4.04 2.55
N GLU A 312 7.56 2.78 2.93
CA GLU A 312 6.26 2.27 3.34
C GLU A 312 5.83 2.93 4.65
N ARG A 313 4.82 3.80 4.60
CA ARG A 313 4.25 4.39 5.80
C ARG A 313 3.35 3.35 6.47
N ARG A 314 3.66 2.98 7.70
CA ARG A 314 2.85 2.06 8.50
C ARG A 314 2.43 2.73 9.79
N LEU A 315 1.13 2.70 10.07
CA LEU A 315 0.62 3.05 11.39
C LEU A 315 1.04 2.00 12.39
N THR A 316 1.46 2.42 13.57
CA THR A 316 1.64 1.57 14.76
C THR A 316 0.29 1.26 15.41
N ASN A 317 0.25 0.31 16.34
CA ASN A 317 -1.01 -0.13 16.97
C ASN A 317 -1.69 1.03 17.71
N CYS A 318 -2.99 1.24 17.48
CA CYS A 318 -3.76 2.39 17.98
C CYS A 318 -3.18 3.76 17.60
N GLU A 319 -2.35 3.86 16.56
CA GLU A 319 -1.99 5.15 15.98
C GLU A 319 -3.16 5.71 15.18
N VAL A 320 -3.38 7.02 15.31
CA VAL A 320 -4.40 7.78 14.58
C VAL A 320 -3.72 8.70 13.58
N ALA A 321 -4.23 8.71 12.36
CA ALA A 321 -3.76 9.54 11.26
C ALA A 321 -4.94 10.28 10.61
N PRO A 322 -5.20 11.54 11.02
CA PRO A 322 -6.18 12.40 10.37
C PRO A 322 -5.64 12.92 9.03
N VAL A 323 -6.38 12.74 7.95
CA VAL A 323 -6.02 13.15 6.59
C VAL A 323 -7.13 14.02 6.01
N ILE A 324 -6.79 15.22 5.55
CA ILE A 324 -7.69 16.06 4.75
C ILE A 324 -7.46 15.73 3.28
N LEU A 325 -8.53 15.40 2.54
CA LEU A 325 -8.46 15.27 1.09
C LEU A 325 -8.68 16.65 0.45
N GLU A 326 -7.70 17.17 -0.28
CA GLU A 326 -7.75 18.55 -0.78
C GLU A 326 -8.44 18.69 -2.16
N ASP A 327 -8.48 17.63 -2.96
CA ASP A 327 -9.07 17.62 -4.31
C ASP A 327 -9.75 16.26 -4.57
N VAL A 328 -10.96 16.12 -4.02
CA VAL A 328 -11.76 14.88 -4.11
C VAL A 328 -12.14 14.57 -5.56
N ASP A 329 -12.41 15.59 -6.37
CA ASP A 329 -12.80 15.40 -7.76
C ASP A 329 -11.65 14.81 -8.59
N TYR A 330 -10.44 15.33 -8.43
CA TYR A 330 -9.25 14.73 -9.03
C TYR A 330 -9.03 13.30 -8.54
N LEU A 331 -9.17 13.06 -7.23
CA LEU A 331 -9.02 11.72 -6.67
C LEU A 331 -10.04 10.75 -7.27
N LYS A 332 -11.32 11.12 -7.35
CA LYS A 332 -12.38 10.33 -8.00
C LYS A 332 -12.03 10.01 -9.46
N GLN A 333 -11.56 11.00 -10.23
CA GLN A 333 -11.13 10.79 -11.62
C GLN A 333 -9.94 9.82 -11.72
N SER A 334 -8.94 9.98 -10.85
CA SER A 334 -7.75 9.11 -10.84
C SER A 334 -8.07 7.66 -10.48
N LEU A 335 -9.07 7.44 -9.63
CA LEU A 335 -9.53 6.10 -9.25
C LEU A 335 -10.25 5.43 -10.41
N GLN A 336 -11.06 6.18 -11.18
CA GLN A 336 -11.76 5.67 -12.36
C GLN A 336 -10.83 5.28 -13.50
N TRP A 337 -9.73 6.01 -13.73
CA TRP A 337 -8.77 5.67 -14.80
C TRP A 337 -7.89 4.45 -14.51
N SER A 338 -7.91 3.95 -13.28
CA SER A 338 -7.10 2.81 -12.84
C SER A 338 -7.83 1.47 -12.86
N GLN A 339 -9.13 1.48 -13.22
CA GLN A 339 -9.96 0.32 -13.52
C GLN A 339 -9.93 0.04 -15.02
#